data_AF-A0A7J9XMS3-F1
#
_entry.id   AF-A0A7J9XMS3-F1
#
_cell.length_a   1.000
_cell.length_b   1.000
_cell.length_c   1.000
_cell.angle_alpha   90.00
_cell.angle_beta   90.00
_cell.angle_gamma   90.00
#
_symmetry.space_group_name_H-M   'P 1'
#
loop_
_entity.id
_entity.type
_entity.pdbx_description
1 polymer ?
#
loop_
_entity_poly.entity_id
_entity_poly.type
_entity_poly.pdbx_seq_one_letter_code
_entity_poly.pdbx_strand_id
1 'polypeptide(L)'
;MLQRQSCVVAHCDQCGDGPYDPSMELHYPSEDAALDALAIQGWQVSDSGARLLCPDCDTVLACERDGHEYTDWQRCRCGQLVAAHRTGPGGRCGVAFRYCRRCCVHESRPAPDHDDIDGDGEGRVA
;
A
#
# COMPACT_ATOMS: atom_id res chain seq x y z
N MET A 1 9.24 -26.01 -40.78
CA MET A 1 7.84 -26.07 -40.29
C MET A 1 7.73 -25.07 -39.15
N LEU A 2 6.76 -24.16 -39.19
CA LEU A 2 6.56 -23.13 -38.17
C LEU A 2 5.41 -23.56 -37.24
N GLN A 3 5.59 -23.45 -35.92
CA GLN A 3 4.54 -23.64 -34.93
C GLN A 3 4.17 -22.30 -34.29
N ARG A 4 2.87 -22.05 -34.13
CA ARG A 4 2.33 -20.86 -33.46
C ARG A 4 1.84 -21.25 -32.08
N GLN A 5 2.25 -20.50 -31.06
CA GLN A 5 1.76 -20.61 -29.69
C GLN A 5 1.20 -19.25 -29.27
N SER A 6 0.16 -19.28 -28.45
CA SER A 6 -0.42 -18.11 -27.78
C SER A 6 -0.35 -18.34 -26.28
N CYS A 7 -0.26 -17.26 -25.53
CA CYS A 7 -0.25 -17.28 -24.08
C CYS A 7 -1.07 -16.11 -23.54
N VAL A 8 -1.44 -16.20 -22.27
CA VAL A 8 -2.09 -15.15 -21.50
C VAL A 8 -1.07 -14.60 -20.52
N VAL A 9 -1.08 -13.28 -20.32
CA VAL A 9 -0.34 -12.60 -19.25
C VAL A 9 -1.36 -11.90 -18.39
N ALA A 10 -1.09 -11.80 -17.10
CA ALA A 10 -2.03 -11.24 -16.15
C ALA A 10 -1.38 -10.08 -15.40
N HIS A 11 -2.12 -8.98 -15.33
CA HIS A 11 -1.71 -7.73 -14.72
C HIS A 11 -2.84 -7.22 -13.84
N CYS A 12 -2.50 -6.53 -12.77
CA CYS A 12 -3.48 -5.91 -11.90
C CYS A 12 -4.18 -4.76 -12.63
N ASP A 13 -5.51 -4.75 -12.64
CA ASP A 13 -6.30 -3.70 -13.29
C ASP A 13 -6.22 -2.34 -12.58
N GLN A 14 -5.53 -2.25 -11.46
CA GLN A 14 -5.34 -1.01 -10.70
C GLN A 14 -3.92 -0.45 -10.85
N CYS A 15 -2.89 -1.22 -10.56
CA CYS A 15 -1.50 -0.75 -10.65
C CYS A 15 -0.79 -1.14 -11.95
N GLY A 16 -1.32 -2.10 -12.70
CA GLY A 16 -0.69 -2.65 -13.91
C GLY A 16 0.45 -3.64 -13.63
N ASP A 17 0.77 -3.92 -12.37
CA ASP A 17 1.85 -4.85 -12.03
C ASP A 17 1.43 -6.30 -12.26
N GLY A 18 2.40 -7.15 -12.57
CA GLY A 18 2.23 -8.59 -12.65
C GLY A 18 2.44 -9.29 -11.30
N PRO A 19 2.23 -10.62 -11.23
CA PRO A 19 2.41 -11.42 -10.02
C PRO A 19 3.86 -11.54 -9.51
N TYR A 20 4.83 -11.16 -10.33
CA TYR A 20 6.26 -11.25 -10.03
C TYR A 20 6.95 -9.92 -10.29
N ASP A 21 8.26 -9.90 -10.03
CA ASP A 21 9.12 -8.76 -10.31
C ASP A 21 8.86 -8.17 -11.71
N PRO A 22 8.87 -6.84 -11.88
CA PRO A 22 8.62 -6.19 -13.18
C PRO A 22 9.56 -6.65 -14.32
N SER A 23 10.69 -7.28 -14.01
CA SER A 23 11.59 -7.90 -15.00
C SER A 23 11.19 -9.31 -15.45
N MET A 24 10.14 -9.90 -14.86
CA MET A 24 9.64 -11.23 -15.16
C MET A 24 8.14 -11.20 -15.50
N GLU A 25 7.81 -11.49 -16.76
CA GLU A 25 6.43 -11.68 -17.19
C GLU A 25 6.08 -13.17 -17.24
N LEU A 26 5.03 -13.57 -16.52
CA LEU A 26 4.54 -14.94 -16.55
C LEU A 26 3.54 -15.13 -17.68
N HIS A 27 3.80 -16.17 -18.47
CA HIS A 27 2.95 -16.60 -19.57
C HIS A 27 2.19 -17.86 -19.18
N TYR A 28 0.87 -17.80 -19.27
CA TYR A 28 -0.04 -18.89 -18.97
C TYR A 28 -0.60 -19.49 -20.27
N PRO A 29 -0.91 -20.80 -20.27
CA PRO A 29 -1.50 -21.45 -21.44
C PRO A 29 -2.96 -21.06 -21.70
N SER A 30 -3.68 -20.59 -20.68
CA SER A 30 -5.06 -20.13 -20.75
C SER A 30 -5.37 -19.11 -19.65
N GLU A 31 -6.52 -18.46 -19.74
CA GLU A 31 -7.04 -17.55 -18.73
C GLU A 31 -7.34 -18.28 -17.41
N ASP A 32 -8.05 -19.42 -17.47
CA ASP A 32 -8.34 -20.24 -16.28
C ASP A 32 -7.07 -20.65 -15.54
N ALA A 33 -6.02 -21.06 -16.26
CA ALA A 33 -4.75 -21.42 -15.65
C ALA A 33 -4.04 -20.22 -15.00
N ALA A 34 -4.22 -19.03 -15.55
CA ALA A 34 -3.74 -17.80 -14.93
C ALA A 34 -4.52 -17.51 -13.65
N LEU A 35 -5.84 -17.55 -13.69
CA LEU A 35 -6.71 -17.28 -12.54
C LEU A 35 -6.46 -18.27 -11.40
N ASP A 36 -6.33 -19.57 -11.70
CA ASP A 36 -6.01 -20.60 -10.71
C ASP A 36 -4.66 -20.33 -10.02
N ALA A 37 -3.62 -19.99 -10.80
CA ALA A 37 -2.29 -19.69 -10.28
C ALA A 37 -2.29 -18.41 -9.42
N LEU A 38 -3.00 -17.38 -9.87
CA LEU A 38 -3.11 -16.09 -9.19
C LEU A 38 -3.91 -16.17 -7.89
N ALA A 39 -4.97 -16.97 -7.86
CA ALA A 39 -5.76 -17.21 -6.66
C ALA A 39 -4.90 -17.79 -5.52
N ILE A 40 -3.96 -18.70 -5.85
CA ILE A 40 -2.99 -19.25 -4.88
C ILE A 40 -2.08 -18.15 -4.31
N GLN A 41 -1.81 -17.11 -5.09
CA GLN A 41 -1.00 -15.95 -4.70
C GLN A 41 -1.81 -14.84 -4.02
N GLY A 42 -3.09 -15.08 -3.74
CA GLY A 42 -3.96 -14.15 -3.04
C GLY A 42 -4.56 -13.05 -3.91
N TRP A 43 -4.36 -13.10 -5.23
CA TRP A 43 -5.04 -12.19 -6.14
C TRP A 43 -6.54 -12.45 -6.12
N GLN A 44 -7.32 -11.39 -6.29
CA GLN A 44 -8.78 -11.44 -6.23
C GLN A 44 -9.36 -10.97 -7.56
N VAL A 45 -10.45 -11.62 -7.97
CA VAL A 45 -11.35 -11.04 -8.97
C VAL A 45 -12.39 -10.24 -8.21
N SER A 46 -12.64 -8.99 -8.60
CA SER A 46 -13.62 -8.12 -7.94
C SER A 46 -15.00 -8.78 -7.89
N ASP A 47 -15.83 -8.39 -6.92
CA ASP A 47 -17.18 -8.95 -6.73
C ASP A 47 -18.07 -8.90 -7.99
N SER A 48 -17.81 -7.95 -8.89
CA SER A 48 -18.47 -7.81 -10.19
C SER A 48 -17.92 -8.74 -11.28
N GLY A 49 -16.90 -9.54 -11.01
CA GLY A 49 -16.21 -10.41 -11.96
C GLY A 49 -15.37 -9.66 -13.01
N ALA A 50 -15.25 -8.34 -12.90
CA ALA A 50 -14.81 -7.48 -14.00
C ALA A 50 -13.37 -6.97 -13.87
N ARG A 51 -12.76 -7.12 -12.69
CA ARG A 51 -11.41 -6.63 -12.43
C ARG A 51 -10.58 -7.67 -11.72
N LEU A 52 -9.35 -7.89 -12.16
CA LEU A 52 -8.33 -8.66 -11.49
C LEU A 52 -7.45 -7.72 -10.66
N LEU A 53 -7.35 -7.99 -9.36
CA LEU A 53 -6.65 -7.15 -8.39
C LEU A 53 -5.52 -7.94 -7.71
N CYS A 54 -4.35 -7.32 -7.63
CA CYS A 54 -3.27 -7.86 -6.80
C CYS A 54 -3.58 -7.68 -5.31
N PRO A 55 -2.94 -8.45 -4.41
CA PRO A 55 -3.20 -8.39 -2.97
C PRO A 55 -3.05 -6.99 -2.37
N ASP A 56 -2.08 -6.22 -2.85
CA ASP A 56 -1.82 -4.87 -2.36
C ASP A 56 -2.96 -3.91 -2.75
N CYS A 57 -3.37 -3.94 -4.02
CA CYS A 57 -4.46 -3.09 -4.52
C CYS A 57 -5.81 -3.46 -3.90
N ASP A 58 -6.08 -4.76 -3.74
CA ASP A 58 -7.28 -5.23 -3.04
C ASP A 58 -7.29 -4.72 -1.58
N THR A 59 -6.15 -4.80 -0.90
CA THR A 59 -6.02 -4.30 0.48
C THR A 59 -6.21 -2.79 0.58
N VAL A 60 -5.70 -2.01 -0.40
CA VAL A 60 -5.95 -0.55 -0.49
C VAL A 60 -7.44 -0.27 -0.64
N LEU A 61 -8.11 -0.92 -1.61
CA LEU A 61 -9.55 -0.70 -1.86
C LEU A 61 -10.41 -1.10 -0.65
N ALA A 62 -10.06 -2.20 0.03
CA ALA A 62 -10.72 -2.58 1.26
C ALA A 62 -10.56 -1.51 2.35
N CYS A 63 -9.36 -0.92 2.49
CA CYS A 63 -9.15 0.16 3.46
C CYS A 63 -9.84 1.47 3.08
N GLU A 64 -9.97 1.79 1.79
CA GLU A 64 -10.73 2.96 1.33
C GLU A 64 -12.22 2.82 1.67
N ARG A 65 -12.77 1.61 1.54
CA ARG A 65 -14.16 1.30 1.88
C ARG A 65 -14.41 1.26 3.39
N ASP A 66 -13.54 0.57 4.13
CA ASP A 66 -13.77 0.22 5.54
C ASP A 66 -13.14 1.25 6.50
N GLY A 67 -12.33 2.15 5.97
CA GLY A 67 -11.52 3.09 6.74
C GLY A 67 -10.12 2.54 7.05
N HIS A 68 -9.13 3.44 7.06
CA HIS A 68 -7.76 3.08 7.36
C HIS A 68 -7.53 2.93 8.87
N GLU A 69 -6.94 1.79 9.27
CA GLU A 69 -6.38 1.63 10.62
C GLU A 69 -4.98 2.22 10.66
N TYR A 70 -4.89 3.51 10.96
CA TYR A 70 -3.60 4.18 11.09
C TYR A 70 -2.89 3.85 12.40
N THR A 71 -1.56 3.80 12.35
CA THR A 71 -0.74 3.89 13.56
C THR A 71 -0.86 5.24 14.24
N ASP A 72 -0.32 5.33 15.45
CA ASP A 72 -0.03 6.61 16.08
C ASP A 72 0.88 7.47 15.20
N TRP A 73 0.75 8.79 15.36
CA TRP A 73 1.61 9.75 14.68
C TRP A 73 3.05 9.62 15.18
N GLN A 74 3.97 9.43 14.25
CA GLN A 74 5.40 9.35 14.50
C GLN A 74 6.11 10.60 13.95
N ARG A 75 7.04 11.17 14.74
CA ARG A 75 7.90 12.26 14.23
C ARG A 75 8.88 11.71 13.20
N CYS A 76 9.06 12.43 12.10
CA CYS A 76 10.04 12.07 11.08
C CYS A 76 11.47 12.12 11.64
N ARG A 77 12.21 11.02 11.47
CA ARG A 77 13.59 10.84 11.95
C ARG A 77 14.64 11.04 10.86
N CYS A 78 14.33 11.77 9.79
CA CYS A 78 15.24 11.95 8.65
C CYS A 78 16.50 12.78 8.95
N GLY A 79 16.70 13.25 10.18
CA GLY A 79 17.91 13.98 10.58
C GLY A 79 18.17 15.26 9.78
N GLN A 80 17.12 15.92 9.27
CA GLN A 80 17.21 17.10 8.38
C GLN A 80 17.77 16.84 6.97
N LEU A 81 17.97 15.58 6.59
CA LEU A 81 18.50 15.25 5.27
C LEU A 81 17.53 15.66 4.15
N VAL A 82 16.23 15.58 4.40
CA VAL A 82 15.18 16.05 3.47
C VAL A 82 14.92 17.54 3.68
N ALA A 83 15.32 18.37 2.71
CA ALA A 83 15.18 19.83 2.80
C ALA A 83 13.73 20.28 3.03
N ALA A 84 12.77 19.61 2.39
CA ALA A 84 11.34 19.90 2.52
C ALA A 84 10.81 19.69 3.97
N HIS A 85 11.51 18.92 4.80
CA HIS A 85 11.07 18.66 6.17
C HIS A 85 11.70 19.60 7.21
N ARG A 86 12.57 20.54 6.80
CA ARG A 86 13.26 21.48 7.71
C ARG A 86 12.37 22.68 8.05
N THR A 87 11.14 22.42 8.47
CA THR A 87 10.12 23.43 8.75
C THR A 87 10.01 23.75 10.25
N GLY A 88 10.68 22.99 11.11
CA GLY A 88 10.61 23.17 12.56
C GLY A 88 11.67 24.15 13.13
N PRO A 89 11.40 24.80 14.28
CA PRO A 89 12.36 25.63 14.98
C PRO A 89 13.65 24.87 15.32
N GLY A 90 14.81 25.52 15.12
CA GLY A 90 16.12 24.94 15.45
C GLY A 90 16.61 23.86 14.48
N GLY A 91 16.06 23.80 13.26
CA GLY A 91 16.44 22.78 12.28
C GLY A 91 15.98 21.39 12.72
N ARG A 92 14.76 21.28 13.26
CA ARG A 92 14.11 20.00 13.53
C ARG A 92 13.15 19.65 12.42
N CYS A 93 12.88 18.35 12.32
CA CYS A 93 12.01 17.80 11.30
C CYS A 93 10.58 18.17 11.68
N GLY A 94 9.97 19.09 10.93
CA GLY A 94 8.66 19.65 11.26
C GLY A 94 7.50 18.80 10.71
N VAL A 95 7.72 17.51 10.47
CA VAL A 95 6.73 16.59 9.88
C VAL A 95 6.52 15.40 10.80
N ALA A 96 5.25 15.10 11.08
CA ALA A 96 4.80 13.85 11.65
C ALA A 96 4.10 13.03 10.55
N PHE A 97 4.24 11.71 10.62
CA PHE A 97 3.63 10.78 9.69
C PHE A 97 2.94 9.64 10.43
N ARG A 98 1.96 9.03 9.80
CA ARG A 98 1.35 7.77 10.24
C ARG A 98 1.08 6.92 9.01
N TYR A 99 1.04 5.61 9.18
CA TYR A 99 0.78 4.67 8.08
C TYR A 99 -0.38 3.77 8.45
N CYS A 100 -1.16 3.39 7.45
CA CYS A 100 -2.16 2.35 7.60
C CYS A 100 -1.44 1.03 7.82
N ARG A 101 -1.83 0.29 8.86
CA ARG A 101 -1.24 -1.01 9.20
C ARG A 101 -1.47 -2.09 8.14
N ARG A 102 -2.45 -1.86 7.25
CA ARG A 102 -2.89 -2.83 6.25
C ARG A 102 -2.37 -2.52 4.85
N CYS A 103 -2.57 -1.29 4.35
CA CYS A 103 -2.37 -0.97 2.94
C CYS A 103 -1.21 0.00 2.65
N CYS A 104 -0.30 0.23 3.62
CA CYS A 104 0.89 1.10 3.51
C CYS A 104 0.64 2.57 3.12
N VAL A 105 -0.61 2.97 2.87
CA VAL A 105 -1.02 4.37 2.69
C VAL A 105 -0.58 5.15 3.92
N HIS A 106 0.03 6.31 3.69
CA HIS A 106 0.51 7.15 4.77
C HIS A 106 -0.06 8.55 4.65
N GLU A 107 -0.16 9.21 5.79
CA GLU A 107 -0.48 10.62 5.88
C GLU A 107 0.68 11.36 6.52
N SER A 108 0.82 12.63 6.17
CA SER A 108 1.78 13.53 6.80
C SER A 108 1.08 14.80 7.26
N ARG A 109 1.58 15.37 8.36
CA ARG A 109 1.15 16.66 8.88
C ARG A 109 2.32 17.41 9.49
N PRO A 110 2.22 18.73 9.69
CA PRO A 110 3.16 19.44 10.53
C PRO A 110 3.25 18.79 11.92
N ALA A 111 4.46 18.52 12.40
CA ALA A 111 4.66 18.02 13.76
C ALA A 111 4.32 19.15 14.75
N PRO A 112 3.54 18.90 15.82
CA PRO A 112 3.27 19.93 16.81
C PRO A 112 4.59 20.35 17.49
N ASP A 113 4.65 21.60 17.92
CA ASP A 113 5.73 22.08 18.78
C ASP A 113 5.67 21.34 20.13
N HIS A 114 6.78 21.35 20.86
CA HIS A 114 7.15 20.35 21.86
C HIS A 114 6.30 20.33 23.15
N ASP A 115 5.15 20.99 23.22
CA ASP A 115 4.41 21.14 24.48
C ASP A 115 3.19 20.21 24.66
N ASP A 116 2.79 19.41 23.66
CA ASP A 116 1.51 18.66 23.70
C ASP A 116 1.59 17.14 23.42
N ILE A 117 2.76 16.48 23.44
CA ILE A 117 2.85 15.00 23.24
C ILE A 117 3.31 14.26 24.51
N ASP A 118 2.91 14.74 25.68
CA ASP A 118 3.01 13.99 26.95
C ASP A 118 1.69 14.09 27.72
N GLY A 119 0.57 13.72 27.08
CA GLY A 119 -0.77 13.79 27.68
C GLY A 119 -1.69 12.67 27.20
N ASP A 120 -2.02 11.78 28.14
CA ASP A 120 -3.21 10.94 28.19
C ASP A 120 -3.23 9.64 27.38
N GLY A 121 -2.25 8.80 27.68
CA GLY A 121 -2.48 7.36 27.80
C GLY A 121 -3.04 7.01 29.18
N GLU A 122 -4.28 7.38 29.51
CA GLU A 122 -5.07 6.72 30.57
C GLU A 122 -6.56 7.12 30.49
N GLY A 123 -7.42 6.15 30.14
CA GLY A 123 -8.87 6.38 30.03
C GLY A 123 -9.66 5.18 29.53
N ARG A 124 -9.42 3.97 30.08
CA ARG A 124 -10.34 2.83 29.92
C ARG A 124 -11.59 3.05 30.81
N VAL A 125 -12.73 3.11 30.14
CA VAL A 125 -14.03 2.49 30.47
C VAL A 125 -14.38 2.24 31.94
N ALA A 126 -15.43 2.89 32.40
CA ALA A 126 -16.58 2.26 33.07
C ALA A 126 -17.86 3.04 32.72
#